data_AF-A0AB37R5S0-F1
#
_entry.id   AF-A0AB37R5S0-F1
#
_cell.length_a   1.000
_cell.length_b   1.000
_cell.length_c   1.000
_cell.angle_alpha   90.00
_cell.angle_beta   90.00
_cell.angle_gamma   90.00
#
_symmetry.space_group_name_H-M   'P 1'
#
loop_
_entity.id
_entity.type
_entity.pdbx_description
1 polymer ?
#
loop_
_entity_poly.entity_id
_entity_poly.type
_entity_poly.pdbx_seq_one_letter_code
_entity_poly.pdbx_strand_id
1 'polypeptide(L)'
;MSTNQAYTEEFITCTIPLNVTGNGYGHPMLVRIDLHLQSDDSVLLTSRGGNTGTPIKNAKCVSVPRVEWDNFQSCHTGDLALARWAFSKTGWVLRDDE
;
A
#
# COMPACT_ATOMS: atom_id res chain seq x y z
N MET A 1 32.76 -18.47 1.11
CA MET A 1 32.25 -18.08 -0.23
C MET A 1 30.83 -17.57 -0.04
N SER A 2 30.52 -16.47 -0.73
CA SER A 2 29.35 -15.60 -0.59
C SER A 2 28.01 -16.30 -0.59
N THR A 3 27.05 -15.70 0.11
CA THR A 3 25.88 -15.06 -0.52
C THR A 3 25.26 -14.12 0.51
N ASN A 4 25.81 -12.90 0.63
CA ASN A 4 25.00 -11.77 1.05
C ASN A 4 23.96 -11.59 -0.06
N GLN A 5 22.82 -12.26 0.07
CA GLN A 5 21.64 -11.95 -0.70
C GLN A 5 21.32 -10.50 -0.33
N ALA A 6 21.74 -9.58 -1.19
CA ALA A 6 21.17 -8.26 -1.25
C ALA A 6 19.68 -8.51 -1.46
N TYR A 7 18.90 -8.40 -0.38
CA TYR A 7 17.47 -8.21 -0.49
C TYR A 7 17.35 -6.91 -1.28
N THR A 8 17.12 -7.04 -2.59
CA THR A 8 16.58 -5.95 -3.38
C THR A 8 15.30 -5.59 -2.65
N GLU A 9 15.33 -4.48 -1.92
CA GLU A 9 14.13 -3.76 -1.58
C GLU A 9 13.48 -3.42 -2.92
N GLU A 10 12.66 -4.33 -3.43
CA GLU A 10 11.82 -4.09 -4.59
C GLU A 10 10.76 -3.11 -4.13
N PHE A 11 11.15 -1.84 -4.09
CA PHE A 11 10.25 -0.74 -3.85
C PHE A 11 9.29 -0.67 -5.03
N ILE A 12 8.00 -0.78 -4.75
CA ILE A 12 7.03 -0.27 -5.71
C ILE A 12 7.15 1.24 -5.67
N THR A 13 7.74 1.80 -6.73
CA THR A 13 7.96 3.23 -6.97
C THR A 13 6.67 3.99 -7.27
N CYS A 14 5.51 3.36 -7.14
CA CYS A 14 4.24 3.95 -7.49
C CYS A 14 3.61 4.60 -6.27
N THR A 15 3.88 5.89 -6.12
CA THR A 15 3.18 6.77 -5.18
C THR A 15 2.10 7.52 -5.95
N ILE A 16 0.89 6.95 -6.06
CA ILE A 16 -0.26 7.72 -6.54
C ILE A 16 -0.95 8.32 -5.32
N PRO A 17 -0.84 9.63 -5.09
CA PRO A 17 -1.60 10.28 -4.04
C PRO A 17 -3.07 10.36 -4.47
N LEU A 18 -3.95 9.66 -3.75
CA LEU A 18 -5.39 9.68 -3.99
C LEU A 18 -6.12 10.37 -2.84
N ASN A 19 -7.22 11.05 -3.18
CA ASN A 19 -8.13 11.62 -2.19
C ASN A 19 -9.03 10.51 -1.65
N VAL A 20 -8.96 10.29 -0.33
CA VAL A 20 -9.66 9.20 0.35
C VAL A 20 -10.33 9.65 1.64
N THR A 21 -11.38 8.93 2.06
CA THR A 21 -12.00 8.98 3.39
C THR A 21 -11.81 7.63 4.10
N GLY A 22 -11.95 7.56 5.44
CA GLY A 22 -11.77 6.31 6.20
C GLY A 22 -10.79 6.43 7.35
N ASN A 23 -10.46 5.31 8.01
CA ASN A 23 -9.58 5.27 9.20
C ASN A 23 -9.92 6.31 10.30
N GLY A 24 -11.20 6.66 10.45
CA GLY A 24 -11.68 7.65 11.43
C GLY A 24 -11.62 9.11 10.97
N TYR A 25 -11.21 9.38 9.72
CA TYR A 25 -11.19 10.70 9.12
C TYR A 25 -12.48 10.97 8.32
N GLY A 26 -13.20 12.02 8.72
CA GLY A 26 -14.48 12.43 8.10
C GLY A 26 -14.36 13.45 6.96
N HIS A 27 -13.14 13.78 6.53
CA HIS A 27 -12.89 14.65 5.39
C HIS A 27 -11.89 13.99 4.43
N PRO A 28 -11.99 14.25 3.11
CA PRO A 28 -11.03 13.73 2.17
C PRO A 28 -9.61 14.17 2.49
N MET A 29 -8.66 13.24 2.43
CA MET A 29 -7.24 13.51 2.64
C MET A 29 -6.41 12.87 1.54
N LEU A 30 -5.26 13.49 1.27
CA LEU A 30 -4.26 12.92 0.38
C LEU A 30 -3.45 11.87 1.13
N VAL A 31 -3.53 10.62 0.67
CA VAL A 31 -2.85 9.49 1.31
C VAL A 31 -1.95 8.79 0.29
N ARG A 32 -0.82 8.25 0.79
CA ARG A 32 0.11 7.36 0.10
C ARG A 32 0.13 6.04 0.86
N ILE A 33 0.13 4.91 0.15
CA ILE A 33 0.37 3.60 0.75
C ILE A 33 1.76 3.10 0.34
N ASP A 34 2.63 2.89 1.32
CA ASP A 34 3.91 2.21 1.10
C ASP A 34 3.68 0.69 1.11
N LEU A 35 4.30 0.00 0.16
CA LEU A 35 4.29 -1.45 0.04
C LEU A 35 5.69 -2.00 0.34
N HIS A 36 5.79 -2.94 1.28
CA HIS A 36 7.05 -3.54 1.68
C HIS A 36 6.94 -5.07 1.71
N LEU A 37 7.76 -5.77 0.93
CA LEU A 37 7.85 -7.22 0.96
C LEU A 37 8.63 -7.66 2.21
N GLN A 38 8.00 -8.50 3.03
CA GLN A 38 8.57 -9.02 4.28
C GLN A 38 9.34 -10.34 4.03
N SER A 39 10.16 -10.75 5.00
CA SER A 39 10.99 -11.96 4.91
C SER A 39 10.20 -13.28 4.87
N ASP A 40 8.94 -13.26 5.28
CA ASP A 40 8.00 -14.38 5.21
C ASP A 40 7.15 -14.35 3.93
N ASP A 41 7.59 -13.59 2.93
CA ASP A 41 6.91 -13.32 1.65
C ASP A 41 5.58 -12.56 1.78
N SER A 42 5.17 -12.16 2.98
CA SER A 42 3.99 -11.30 3.15
C SER A 42 4.29 -9.87 2.69
N VAL A 43 3.23 -9.11 2.40
CA VAL A 43 3.33 -7.73 1.93
C VAL A 43 2.74 -6.79 2.97
N LEU A 44 3.58 -5.93 3.56
CA LEU A 44 3.16 -4.93 4.51
C LEU A 44 2.76 -3.64 3.80
N LEU A 45 1.52 -3.21 4.03
CA LEU A 45 0.95 -1.95 3.55
C LEU A 45 0.93 -0.93 4.69
N THR A 46 1.51 0.25 4.48
CA THR A 46 1.58 1.32 5.48
C THR A 46 0.99 2.62 4.95
N SER A 47 0.03 3.19 5.67
CA SER A 47 -0.60 4.47 5.31
C SER A 47 0.23 5.68 5.74
N ARG A 48 0.49 6.60 4.82
CA ARG A 48 1.29 7.82 5.05
C ARG A 48 0.59 9.03 4.43
N GLY A 49 0.84 10.22 4.99
CA GLY A 49 0.33 11.47 4.42
C GLY A 49 0.91 11.68 3.03
N GLY A 50 0.08 11.93 2.03
CA GLY A 50 0.51 12.03 0.63
C GLY A 50 1.52 13.14 0.39
N ASN A 51 1.38 14.28 1.08
CA ASN A 51 2.29 15.42 0.94
C ASN A 51 3.56 15.29 1.79
N THR A 52 3.47 14.70 2.98
CA THR A 52 4.57 14.74 3.97
C THR A 52 5.34 13.42 4.08
N GLY A 53 4.78 12.32 3.57
CA GLY A 53 5.29 10.98 3.81
C GLY A 53 5.30 10.58 5.29
N THR A 54 4.66 11.35 6.17
CA THR A 54 4.61 11.03 7.60
C THR A 54 3.63 9.89 7.82
N PRO A 55 3.97 8.87 8.64
CA PRO A 55 3.00 7.85 9.03
C PRO A 55 1.71 8.48 9.56
N ILE A 56 0.56 8.03 9.07
CA ILE A 56 -0.72 8.54 9.56
C ILE A 56 -0.99 7.92 10.92
N LYS A 57 -1.03 8.76 11.95
CA LYS A 57 -1.32 8.34 13.32
C LYS A 57 -2.71 7.68 13.34
N ASN A 58 -2.77 6.45 13.88
CA ASN A 58 -3.97 5.59 13.95
C ASN A 58 -4.36 4.86 12.64
N ALA A 59 -3.71 5.11 11.51
CA ALA A 59 -3.93 4.27 10.33
C ALA A 59 -3.21 2.93 10.55
N LYS A 60 -3.95 1.83 10.41
CA LYS A 60 -3.39 0.48 10.61
C LYS A 60 -2.40 0.15 9.50
N CYS A 61 -1.26 -0.44 9.87
CA CYS A 61 -0.47 -1.21 8.91
C CYS A 61 -1.14 -2.56 8.71
N VAL A 62 -1.18 -3.03 7.46
CA VAL A 62 -1.88 -4.27 7.09
C VAL A 62 -0.88 -5.19 6.41
N SER A 63 -0.63 -6.36 7.01
CA SER A 63 0.15 -7.42 6.36
C SER A 63 -0.80 -8.27 5.52
N VAL A 64 -0.48 -8.41 4.24
CA VAL A 64 -1.22 -9.19 3.26
C VAL A 64 -0.45 -10.48 2.98
N PRO A 65 -1.09 -11.65 3.04
CA PRO A 65 -0.44 -12.93 2.73
C PRO A 65 0.09 -12.98 1.30
N ARG A 66 1.21 -13.68 1.10
CA ARG A 66 1.85 -13.85 -0.22
C ARG A 66 0.88 -14.31 -1.31
N VAL A 67 0.05 -15.30 -1.00
CA VAL A 67 -0.94 -15.86 -1.93
C VAL A 67 -1.92 -14.81 -2.44
N GLU A 68 -2.30 -13.84 -1.60
CA GLU A 68 -3.23 -12.79 -1.99
C GLU A 68 -2.53 -11.75 -2.87
N TRP A 69 -1.27 -11.43 -2.56
CA TRP A 69 -0.43 -10.57 -3.40
C TRP A 69 -0.20 -11.16 -4.79
N ASP A 70 0.18 -12.43 -4.86
CA ASP A 70 0.41 -13.13 -6.13
C ASP A 70 -0.87 -13.20 -6.97
N ASN A 71 -2.02 -13.49 -6.34
CA ASN A 71 -3.31 -13.47 -7.03
C ASN A 71 -3.63 -12.08 -7.60
N PHE A 72 -3.39 -11.01 -6.85
CA PHE A 72 -3.57 -9.65 -7.35
C PHE A 72 -2.69 -9.38 -8.57
N GLN A 73 -1.39 -9.66 -8.47
CA GLN A 73 -0.39 -9.46 -9.53
C GLN A 73 -0.73 -10.24 -10.80
N SER A 74 -1.29 -11.45 -10.68
CA SER A 74 -1.68 -12.27 -11.83
C SER A 74 -2.90 -11.76 -12.60
N CYS A 75 -3.81 -11.05 -11.91
CA CYS A 75 -5.10 -10.63 -12.44
C CYS A 75 -5.13 -9.16 -12.87
N HIS A 76 -4.24 -8.33 -12.33
CA HIS A 76 -4.26 -6.89 -12.53
C HIS A 76 -2.88 -6.40 -12.92
N THR A 77 -2.86 -5.58 -13.97
CA THR A 77 -1.67 -4.85 -14.38
C THR A 77 -1.96 -3.36 -14.31
N GLY A 78 -1.03 -2.59 -13.76
CA GLY A 78 -1.10 -1.14 -13.73
C GLY A 78 -1.24 -0.52 -12.34
N ASP A 79 -0.64 0.66 -12.26
CA ASP A 79 -0.44 1.46 -11.07
C ASP A 79 -1.75 1.87 -10.37
N LEU A 80 -2.77 2.23 -11.14
CA LEU A 80 -4.07 2.60 -10.57
C LEU A 80 -4.76 1.40 -9.90
N ALA A 81 -4.75 0.22 -10.53
CA ALA A 81 -5.34 -0.98 -9.96
C ALA A 81 -4.63 -1.38 -8.65
N LEU A 82 -3.31 -1.24 -8.62
CA LEU A 82 -2.51 -1.44 -7.41
C LEU A 82 -2.85 -0.45 -6.31
N ALA A 83 -2.97 0.83 -6.65
CA ALA A 83 -3.38 1.85 -5.68
C ALA A 83 -4.76 1.53 -5.11
N ARG A 84 -5.77 1.26 -5.95
CA ARG A 84 -7.13 0.90 -5.49
C ARG A 84 -7.13 -0.31 -4.56
N TRP A 85 -6.40 -1.36 -4.95
CA TRP A 85 -6.25 -2.55 -4.13
C TRP A 85 -5.62 -2.21 -2.77
N ALA A 86 -4.49 -1.49 -2.75
CA ALA A 86 -3.79 -1.15 -1.52
C ALA A 86 -4.65 -0.26 -0.58
N PHE A 87 -5.39 0.70 -1.11
CA PHE A 87 -6.33 1.52 -0.34
C PHE A 87 -7.47 0.69 0.26
N SER A 88 -8.04 -0.24 -0.51
CA SER A 88 -9.09 -1.15 -0.01
C SER A 88 -8.60 -2.01 1.16
N LYS A 89 -7.35 -2.48 1.12
CA LYS A 89 -6.76 -3.29 2.21
C LYS A 89 -6.48 -2.48 3.45
N THR A 90 -6.13 -1.22 3.29
CA THR A 90 -5.77 -0.31 4.39
C THR A 90 -6.95 0.46 4.97
N GLY A 91 -8.18 0.18 4.52
CA GLY A 91 -9.40 0.73 5.10
C GLY A 91 -9.71 2.16 4.65
N TRP A 92 -9.19 2.56 3.49
CA TRP A 92 -9.49 3.83 2.84
C TRP A 92 -10.48 3.61 1.70
N VAL A 93 -11.37 4.58 1.49
CA VAL A 93 -12.35 4.62 0.40
C VAL A 93 -11.94 5.74 -0.56
N LEU A 94 -11.82 5.42 -1.84
CA LEU A 94 -11.49 6.40 -2.87
C LEU A 94 -12.69 7.29 -3.13
N ARG A 95 -12.44 8.59 -3.28
CA ARG A 95 -13.50 9.56 -3.57
C ARG A 95 -14.17 9.32 -4.92
N ASP A 96 -13.45 8.85 -5.92
CA ASP A 96 -14.01 8.57 -7.25
C ASP A 96 -14.93 7.33 -7.26
N ASP A 97 -15.01 6.59 -6.14
CA ASP A 97 -15.94 5.48 -5.93
C ASP A 97 -17.22 5.93 -5.18
N GLU A 98 -17.35 7.21 -4.80
CA GLU A 98 -18.59 7.84 -4.28
C GLU A 98 -19.48 8.37 -5.43
#